data_AF-A0A2H0JSM0-F1
#
_entry.id   AF-A0A2H0JSM0-F1
#
_cell.length_a   1.000
_cell.length_b   1.000
_cell.length_c   1.000
_cell.angle_alpha   90.00
_cell.angle_beta   90.00
_cell.angle_gamma   90.00
#
_symmetry.space_group_name_H-M   'P 1'
#
loop_
_entity.id
_entity.type
_entity.pdbx_description
1 polymer ?
#
loop_
_entity_poly.entity_id
_entity_poly.type
_entity_poly.pdbx_seq_one_letter_code
_entity_poly.pdbx_strand_id
1 'polypeptide(L)' 'MAEKPRRNDPCHCGSGEKYKHCCQEKDESSGLQSNLAMIAIVAALLLGLALAWNAFSGGGGGPGNCPPGTVWSPEHQHCH' A
#
# COMPACT_ATOMS: atom_id res chain seq x y z
N MET A 1 2.17 -13.51 -32.92
CA MET A 1 1.58 -13.56 -31.58
C MET A 1 1.86 -14.96 -31.06
N ALA A 2 2.61 -15.14 -29.98
CA ALA A 2 2.88 -16.48 -29.47
C ALA A 2 1.61 -17.02 -28.81
N GLU A 3 1.03 -18.08 -29.38
CA GLU A 3 -0.11 -18.80 -28.81
C GLU A 3 0.29 -19.31 -27.42
N LYS A 4 -0.56 -19.06 -26.41
CA LYS A 4 -0.31 -19.54 -25.05
C LYS A 4 -0.51 -21.07 -25.02
N PRO A 5 0.45 -21.87 -24.53
CA PRO A 5 0.34 -23.32 -24.54
C PRO A 5 -0.90 -23.77 -23.74
N ARG A 6 -1.67 -24.72 -24.29
CA ARG A 6 -2.83 -25.27 -23.59
C ARG A 6 -2.36 -26.25 -22.52
N ARG A 7 -3.19 -26.47 -21.49
CA ARG A 7 -2.89 -27.34 -20.33
C ARG A 7 -2.33 -28.73 -20.68
N ASN A 8 -2.80 -29.34 -21.77
CA ASN A 8 -2.38 -30.68 -22.18
C ASN A 8 -1.26 -30.71 -23.23
N ASP A 9 -0.83 -29.54 -23.73
CA ASP A 9 0.21 -29.46 -24.78
C ASP A 9 1.58 -29.79 -24.21
N PRO A 10 2.55 -30.21 -25.05
CA PRO A 10 3.94 -30.38 -24.62
C PRO A 10 4.50 -29.08 -24.03
N CYS A 11 5.23 -29.19 -22.93
CA CYS A 11 5.80 -28.02 -22.28
C CYS A 11 6.92 -27.38 -23.11
N HIS A 12 6.90 -26.05 -23.26
CA HIS A 12 7.87 -25.30 -24.06
C HIS A 12 9.29 -25.24 -23.46
N CYS A 13 9.48 -25.68 -22.21
CA CYS A 13 10.79 -25.75 -21.56
C CYS A 13 11.63 -26.97 -22.02
N GLY A 14 11.05 -27.87 -22.82
CA GLY A 14 11.74 -29.06 -23.33
C GLY A 14 11.73 -30.26 -22.38
N SER A 15 10.91 -30.26 -21.32
CA SER A 15 10.84 -31.39 -20.37
C SER A 15 10.20 -32.66 -20.95
N GLY A 16 9.47 -32.54 -22.06
CA GLY A 16 8.66 -33.63 -22.63
C GLY A 16 7.36 -33.93 -21.88
N GLU A 17 7.10 -33.24 -20.76
CA GLU A 17 5.88 -33.39 -19.96
C GLU A 17 4.77 -32.46 -20.47
N LYS A 18 3.51 -32.74 -20.09
CA LYS A 18 2.38 -31.84 -20.39
C LYS A 18 2.55 -30.53 -19.63
N TYR A 19 2.18 -29.41 -20.26
CA TYR A 19 2.31 -28.06 -19.71
C TYR A 19 1.76 -27.92 -18.28
N LYS A 20 0.58 -28.50 -18.01
CA LYS A 20 -0.05 -28.51 -16.68
C LYS A 20 0.73 -29.20 -15.57
N HIS A 21 1.66 -30.10 -15.91
CA HIS A 21 2.50 -30.82 -14.96
C HIS A 21 3.92 -30.25 -14.87
N CYS A 22 4.22 -29.17 -15.60
CA CYS A 22 5.56 -28.61 -15.67
C CYS A 22 5.54 -27.09 -15.42
N CYS A 23 5.54 -26.25 -16.47
CA CYS A 23 5.67 -24.80 -16.30
C CYS A 23 4.38 -24.08 -15.92
N GLN A 24 3.20 -24.70 -16.01
CA GLN A 24 1.94 -24.01 -15.73
C GLN A 24 1.95 -23.30 -14.37
N GLU A 25 2.29 -23.98 -13.28
CA GLU A 25 2.27 -23.36 -11.95
C GLU A 25 3.26 -22.19 -11.82
N LYS A 26 4.43 -22.28 -12.48
CA LYS A 26 5.44 -21.21 -12.49
C LYS A 26 4.98 -20.00 -13.31
N ASP A 27 4.28 -20.24 -14.41
CA ASP A 27 3.76 -19.18 -15.26
C ASP A 27 2.52 -18.51 -14.63
N GLU A 28 1.68 -19.27 -13.92
CA GLU A 28 0.50 -18.76 -13.22
C GLU A 28 0.91 -18.01 -11.94
N SER A 29 1.93 -18.48 -11.21
CA SER A 29 2.49 -17.77 -10.05
C SER A 29 3.24 -16.50 -10.44
N SER A 30 3.72 -16.39 -11.69
CA SER A 30 4.20 -15.12 -12.23
C SER A 30 3.09 -14.09 -12.42
N GLY A 31 1.81 -14.51 -12.47
CA GLY A 31 0.62 -13.64 -12.42
C GLY A 31 0.25 -13.16 -11.01
N LEU A 32 0.82 -13.76 -9.96
CA LEU A 32 0.63 -13.33 -8.57
C LEU A 32 1.27 -11.94 -8.30
N GLN A 33 2.15 -11.48 -9.20
CA GLN A 33 2.79 -10.17 -9.12
C GLN A 33 1.84 -8.99 -9.36
N SER A 34 0.71 -9.18 -10.06
CA SER A 34 -0.17 -8.06 -10.41
C SER A 34 -0.89 -7.45 -9.20
N ASN A 35 -1.36 -8.30 -8.28
CA ASN A 35 -2.07 -7.82 -7.09
C ASN A 35 -1.10 -7.41 -5.98
N LEU A 36 0.07 -8.03 -5.86
CA LEU A 36 1.05 -7.66 -4.84
C LEU A 36 1.59 -6.25 -5.07
N ALA A 37 1.83 -5.86 -6.33
CA ALA A 37 2.22 -4.49 -6.67
C ALA A 37 1.14 -3.48 -6.27
N MET A 38 -0.13 -3.75 -6.57
CA MET A 38 -1.24 -2.89 -6.15
C MET A 38 -1.42 -2.86 -4.63
N ILE A 39 -1.30 -3.99 -3.95
CA ILE A 39 -1.35 -4.07 -2.48
C ILE A 39 -0.20 -3.25 -1.86
N ALA A 40 1.00 -3.33 -2.41
CA ALA A 40 2.15 -2.55 -1.95
C ALA A 40 1.96 -1.05 -2.16
N ILE A 41 1.41 -0.64 -3.32
CA ILE A 41 1.08 0.76 -3.61
C ILE A 41 0.01 1.27 -2.62
N VAL A 42 -1.08 0.52 -2.45
CA VAL A 42 -2.15 0.89 -1.51
C VAL A 42 -1.63 0.96 -0.08
N ALA A 43 -0.81 -0.01 0.35
CA ALA A 43 -0.19 0.00 1.67
C ALA A 43 0.73 1.21 1.87
N ALA A 44 1.55 1.59 0.87
CA ALA A 44 2.40 2.77 0.93
C ALA A 44 1.59 4.07 1.02
N LEU A 45 0.49 4.18 0.27
CA LEU A 45 -0.42 5.33 0.33
C LEU A 45 -1.10 5.43 1.69
N LEU A 46 -1.65 4.33 2.22
CA LEU A 46 -2.29 4.29 3.53
C LEU A 46 -1.29 4.60 4.66
N LEU A 47 -0.08 4.05 4.61
CA LEU A 47 0.98 4.35 5.57
C LEU A 47 1.40 5.82 5.50
N GLY A 48 1.56 6.36 4.29
CA GLY A 48 1.86 7.78 4.07
C GLY A 48 0.78 8.70 4.63
N LEU A 49 -0.50 8.40 4.38
CA LEU A 49 -1.63 9.15 4.97
C LEU A 49 -1.66 9.03 6.51
N ALA A 50 -1.39 7.85 7.07
CA ALA A 50 -1.37 7.66 8.53
C ALA A 50 -0.23 8.45 9.20
N LEU A 51 0.96 8.47 8.60
CA LEU A 51 2.10 9.26 9.07
C LEU A 51 1.83 10.77 8.95
N ALA A 52 1.24 11.20 7.83
CA ALA A 52 0.82 12.59 7.64
C ALA A 52 -0.26 13.01 8.65
N TRP A 53 -1.22 12.13 8.95
CA TRP A 53 -2.24 12.38 9.98
C TRP A 53 -1.62 12.52 11.36
N ASN A 54 -0.66 11.67 11.73
CA ASN A 54 0.05 11.80 13.02
C ASN A 54 0.79 13.14 13.11
N ALA A 55 1.47 13.54 12.04
CA ALA A 55 2.15 14.84 11.97
C ALA A 55 1.18 16.03 12.01
N PHE A 56 0.00 15.91 11.39
CA PHE A 56 -1.00 16.98 11.32
C PHE A 56 -1.87 17.08 12.59
N SER A 57 -2.19 15.96 13.23
CA SER A 57 -2.96 15.92 14.48
C SER A 57 -2.15 16.28 15.73
N GLY A 58 -0.83 16.42 15.62
CA GLY A 58 0.02 17.06 16.63
C GLY A 58 -0.16 18.58 16.72
N GLY A 59 -0.87 19.22 15.78
CA GLY A 59 -1.14 20.66 15.76
C GLY A 59 -2.46 21.04 16.43
N GLY A 60 -2.63 20.68 17.70
CA GLY A 60 -3.90 20.84 18.43
C GLY A 60 -3.79 21.56 19.76
N GLY A 61 -2.91 22.57 19.88
CA GLY A 61 -2.95 23.53 20.98
C GLY A 61 -4.16 24.46 20.84
N GLY A 62 -5.36 23.91 21.04
CA GLY A 62 -6.61 24.67 21.04
C GLY A 62 -6.74 25.59 22.26
N PRO A 63 -7.57 26.64 22.17
CA PRO A 63 -7.69 27.75 23.12
C PRO A 63 -8.40 27.37 24.43
N GLY A 64 -7.86 26.39 25.17
CA GLY A 64 -8.55 25.81 26.32
C GLY A 64 -7.72 25.65 27.59
N ASN A 65 -6.39 25.81 27.54
CA ASN A 65 -5.50 25.44 28.65
C ASN A 65 -4.77 26.64 29.27
N CYS A 66 -5.45 27.78 29.39
CA CYS A 66 -4.88 28.94 30.07
C CYS A 66 -4.98 28.79 31.61
N PRO A 67 -3.95 29.22 32.36
CA PRO A 67 -4.02 29.24 33.83
C PRO A 67 -5.19 30.11 34.33
N PRO A 68 -5.75 29.82 35.52
CA PRO A 68 -6.90 30.54 36.05
C PRO A 68 -6.60 32.04 36.15
N GLY A 69 -7.50 32.86 35.59
CA GLY A 69 -7.36 34.32 35.55
C GLY A 69 -6.76 34.86 34.25
N THR A 70 -6.44 34.00 33.27
CA THR A 70 -5.93 34.42 31.96
C THR A 70 -6.84 33.98 30.81
N VAL A 71 -6.85 34.73 29.71
CA VAL A 71 -7.66 34.45 28.51
C VAL A 71 -6.78 34.24 27.29
N TRP A 72 -7.18 33.32 26.42
CA TRP A 72 -6.46 33.04 25.17
C TRP A 72 -6.68 34.15 24.16
N SER A 73 -5.60 34.71 23.61
CA SER A 73 -5.67 35.69 22.51
C SER A 73 -5.26 35.04 21.18
N PRO A 74 -6.19 34.88 20.22
CA PRO A 74 -5.87 34.29 18.91
C PRO A 74 -4.89 35.14 18.08
N GLU A 75 -4.79 36.45 18.34
CA GLU A 75 -3.88 37.36 17.63
C GLU A 75 -2.41 37.11 17.98
N HIS A 76 -2.12 36.70 19.21
CA HIS A 76 -0.74 36.55 19.70
C HIS A 76 -0.39 35.14 20.17
N GLN A 77 -1.30 34.18 20.00
CA GLN A 77 -1.07 32.76 20.29
C GLN A 77 -0.52 32.50 21.71
N HIS A 78 -0.87 33.36 22.69
CA HIS A 78 -0.54 33.20 24.11
C HIS A 78 -1.70 33.67 25.01
N CYS A 79 -1.64 33.26 26.29
CA CYS A 79 -2.59 33.68 27.32
C CYS A 79 -2.14 35.00 27.95
N HIS A 80 -3.09 35.91 28.20
CA HIS A 80 -2.89 37.15 28.98
C HIS A 80 -3.64 37.06 30.30
#